data_AF-A0A2Z3UJ68-F1
#
_entry.id   AF-A0A2Z3UJ68-F1
#
_cell.length_a   1.000
_cell.length_b   1.000
_cell.length_c   1.000
_cell.angle_alpha   90.00
_cell.angle_beta   90.00
_cell.angle_gamma   90.00
#
_symmetry.space_group_name_H-M   'P 1'
#
loop_
_entity.id
_entity.type
_entity.pdbx_description
1 polymer ?
#
loop_
_entity_poly.entity_id
_entity_poly.type
_entity_poly.pdbx_seq_one_letter_code
_entity_poly.pdbx_strand_id
1 'polypeptide(L)'
;MSDESGTERYLRLTVELTVEVQDLAGLQAAALKEINHPDADLDDDERKEQAELVSTDDTGATALQWLIEPDHVLGLIEHVEEIEPREAVLGVEPSDGPSDEDEDEEHDHDHDAVGHKH
;
A
#
# COMPACT_ATOMS: atom_id res chain seq x y z
N MET A 1 38.38 1.57 -28.45
CA MET A 1 37.04 2.11 -28.14
C MET A 1 36.48 1.17 -27.10
N SER A 2 36.52 1.61 -25.85
CA SER A 2 35.97 0.83 -24.73
C SER A 2 34.47 1.02 -24.75
N ASP A 3 33.74 -0.09 -24.73
CA ASP A 3 32.30 -0.12 -24.57
C ASP A 3 31.96 0.54 -23.22
N GLU A 4 31.63 1.82 -23.23
CA GLU A 4 31.04 2.53 -22.09
C GLU A 4 29.54 2.23 -22.10
N SER A 5 29.19 0.94 -22.05
CA SER A 5 27.81 0.46 -21.93
C SER A 5 27.40 0.70 -20.47
N GLY A 6 27.03 1.96 -20.18
CA GLY A 6 26.44 2.36 -18.90
C GLY A 6 25.23 1.47 -18.63
N THR A 7 25.42 0.47 -17.78
CA THR A 7 24.37 -0.50 -17.45
C THR A 7 23.33 0.25 -16.64
N GLU A 8 22.14 0.44 -17.22
CA GLU A 8 21.00 1.00 -16.49
C GLU A 8 20.78 0.19 -15.21
N ARG A 9 20.76 0.88 -14.06
CA ARG A 9 20.55 0.23 -12.76
C ARG A 9 19.10 0.39 -12.37
N TYR A 10 18.39 -0.73 -12.33
CA TYR A 10 16.99 -0.78 -11.92
C TYR A 10 16.89 -1.34 -10.50
N LEU A 11 16.08 -0.68 -9.66
CA LEU A 11 15.72 -1.13 -8.32
C LEU A 11 14.21 -1.37 -8.30
N ARG A 12 13.76 -2.46 -7.66
CA ARG A 12 12.34 -2.71 -7.42
C ARG A 12 12.06 -2.52 -5.93
N LEU A 13 11.19 -1.57 -5.62
CA LEU A 13 10.70 -1.35 -4.26
C LEU A 13 9.37 -2.09 -4.08
N THR A 14 9.18 -2.69 -2.91
CA THR A 14 7.92 -3.34 -2.52
C THR A 14 7.51 -2.74 -1.19
N VAL A 15 6.29 -2.22 -1.12
CA VAL A 15 5.72 -1.61 0.08
C VAL A 15 4.55 -2.48 0.51
N GLU A 16 4.59 -2.95 1.75
CA GLU A 16 3.46 -3.60 2.42
C GLU A 16 2.93 -2.61 3.46
N LEU A 17 1.64 -2.28 3.37
CA LEU A 17 1.02 -1.28 4.21
C LEU A 17 -0.35 -1.77 4.65
N THR A 18 -0.54 -1.87 5.97
CA THR A 18 -1.84 -2.10 6.60
C THR A 18 -2.37 -0.79 7.15
N VAL A 19 -3.62 -0.46 6.83
CA VAL A 19 -4.29 0.75 7.32
C VAL A 19 -5.54 0.38 8.11
N GLU A 20 -5.74 1.03 9.25
CA GLU A 20 -6.98 0.91 10.02
C GLU A 20 -8.02 1.93 9.52
N VAL A 21 -9.17 1.44 9.10
CA VAL A 21 -10.29 2.29 8.65
C VAL A 21 -11.17 2.67 9.84
N GLN A 22 -11.04 3.92 10.31
CA GLN A 22 -11.82 4.42 11.45
C GLN A 22 -13.24 4.90 11.09
N ASP A 23 -13.46 5.30 9.83
CA ASP A 23 -14.75 5.77 9.32
C ASP A 23 -15.01 5.22 7.90
N LEU A 24 -15.62 4.05 7.85
CA LEU A 24 -15.95 3.37 6.59
C LEU A 24 -16.93 4.19 5.73
N ALA A 25 -17.93 4.81 6.36
CA ALA A 25 -18.94 5.59 5.64
C ALA A 25 -18.31 6.85 5.02
N GLY A 26 -17.40 7.51 5.74
CA GLY A 26 -16.60 8.61 5.22
C GLY A 26 -15.72 8.19 4.04
N LEU A 27 -15.06 7.03 4.14
CA LEU A 27 -14.23 6.48 3.06
C LEU A 27 -15.05 6.20 1.79
N GLN A 28 -16.17 5.50 1.92
CA GLN A 28 -17.09 5.22 0.80
C GLN A 28 -17.62 6.51 0.17
N ALA A 29 -18.02 7.50 0.98
CA ALA A 29 -18.51 8.78 0.48
C ALA A 29 -17.44 9.55 -0.32
N ALA A 30 -16.18 9.49 0.11
CA ALA A 30 -15.07 10.08 -0.63
C ALA A 30 -14.86 9.38 -1.97
N ALA A 31 -14.84 8.04 -2.00
CA ALA A 31 -14.71 7.28 -3.24
C ALA A 31 -15.87 7.54 -4.21
N LEU A 32 -17.11 7.58 -3.72
CA LEU A 32 -18.28 7.92 -4.53
C LEU A 32 -18.18 9.33 -5.12
N LYS A 33 -17.53 10.28 -4.43
CA LYS A 33 -17.31 11.62 -4.96
C LYS A 33 -16.35 11.60 -6.15
N GLU A 34 -15.27 10.82 -6.06
CA GLU A 34 -14.31 10.67 -7.17
C GLU A 34 -14.94 9.95 -8.37
N ILE A 35 -15.67 8.85 -8.14
CA ILE A 35 -16.45 8.16 -9.18
C ILE A 35 -17.42 9.13 -9.89
N ASN A 36 -18.07 10.01 -9.12
CA ASN A 36 -19.01 10.99 -9.65
C ASN A 36 -18.34 12.27 -10.19
N HIS A 37 -17.02 12.37 -10.17
CA HIS A 37 -16.31 13.53 -10.70
C HIS A 37 -16.48 13.60 -12.23
N PRO A 38 -16.62 14.79 -12.83
CA PRO A 38 -16.74 14.93 -14.29
C PRO A 38 -15.47 14.54 -15.06
N ASP A 39 -14.31 14.59 -14.39
CA ASP A 39 -13.02 14.21 -14.99
C ASP A 39 -12.71 12.71 -14.82
N ALA A 40 -13.57 11.95 -14.12
CA ALA A 40 -13.44 10.50 -14.10
C ALA A 40 -13.75 9.96 -15.51
N ASP A 41 -12.81 9.20 -16.07
CA ASP A 41 -12.92 8.56 -17.39
C ASP A 41 -13.84 7.34 -17.31
N LEU A 42 -15.11 7.58 -16.98
CA LEU A 42 -16.18 6.60 -16.86
C LEU A 42 -17.42 7.10 -17.59
N ASP A 43 -18.04 6.23 -18.37
CA ASP A 43 -19.39 6.47 -18.87
C ASP A 43 -20.45 6.33 -17.76
N ASP A 44 -21.72 6.64 -18.10
CA ASP A 44 -22.82 6.65 -17.12
C ASP A 44 -23.11 5.25 -16.54
N ASP A 45 -22.97 4.20 -17.34
CA ASP A 45 -23.22 2.81 -16.92
C ASP A 45 -22.06 2.31 -16.05
N GLU A 46 -20.81 2.58 -16.46
CA GLU A 46 -19.60 2.28 -15.69
C GLU A 46 -19.61 2.99 -14.33
N ARG A 47 -19.96 4.29 -14.31
CA ARG A 47 -20.08 5.08 -13.08
C ARG A 47 -21.07 4.46 -12.10
N LYS A 48 -22.21 4.00 -12.60
CA LYS A 48 -23.23 3.36 -11.78
C LYS A 48 -22.73 2.02 -11.22
N GLU A 49 -22.09 1.21 -12.03
CA GLU A 49 -21.51 -0.07 -11.61
C GLU A 49 -20.43 0.14 -10.53
N GLN A 50 -19.51 1.06 -10.75
CA GLN A 50 -18.44 1.38 -9.79
C GLN A 50 -19.00 1.93 -8.48
N ALA A 51 -20.01 2.80 -8.56
CA ALA A 51 -20.68 3.32 -7.37
C ALA A 51 -21.38 2.21 -6.56
N GLU A 52 -21.98 1.23 -7.25
CA GLU A 52 -22.60 0.07 -6.61
C GLU A 52 -21.56 -0.84 -5.94
N LEU A 53 -20.43 -1.11 -6.62
CA LEU A 53 -19.32 -1.88 -6.05
C LEU A 53 -18.79 -1.22 -4.75
N VAL A 54 -18.52 0.09 -4.79
CA VAL A 54 -18.09 0.83 -3.59
C VAL A 54 -19.14 0.80 -2.47
N SER A 55 -20.42 0.91 -2.82
CA SER A 55 -21.50 0.98 -1.83
C SER A 55 -21.84 -0.38 -1.20
N THR A 56 -21.52 -1.49 -1.88
CA THR A 56 -21.80 -2.85 -1.41
C THR A 56 -20.61 -3.51 -0.73
N ASP A 57 -19.42 -2.90 -0.83
CA ASP A 57 -18.21 -3.38 -0.17
C ASP A 57 -18.16 -2.94 1.30
N ASP A 58 -18.36 -3.89 2.21
CA ASP A 58 -18.31 -3.69 3.65
C ASP A 58 -16.87 -3.60 4.20
N THR A 59 -15.85 -3.89 3.40
CA THR A 59 -14.43 -3.84 3.83
C THR A 59 -13.79 -2.47 3.62
N GLY A 60 -14.32 -1.67 2.69
CA GLY A 60 -13.73 -0.41 2.27
C GLY A 60 -12.53 -0.53 1.32
N ALA A 61 -12.13 -1.75 0.96
CA ALA A 61 -11.04 -1.99 0.01
C ALA A 61 -11.34 -1.38 -1.37
N THR A 62 -12.58 -1.54 -1.86
CA THR A 62 -13.03 -0.99 -3.14
C THR A 62 -13.03 0.53 -3.11
N ALA A 63 -13.46 1.13 -1.99
CA ALA A 63 -13.44 2.57 -1.81
C ALA A 63 -12.00 3.11 -1.79
N LEU A 64 -11.10 2.45 -1.06
CA LEU A 64 -9.70 2.86 -0.97
C LEU A 64 -9.00 2.75 -2.32
N GLN A 65 -9.26 1.69 -3.10
CA GLN A 65 -8.73 1.52 -4.45
C GLN A 65 -9.05 2.69 -5.38
N TRP A 66 -10.23 3.30 -5.22
CA TRP A 66 -10.63 4.51 -5.97
C TRP A 66 -9.91 5.78 -5.53
N LEU A 67 -9.43 5.83 -4.29
CA LEU A 67 -8.86 7.02 -3.68
C LEU A 67 -7.32 7.08 -3.77
N ILE A 68 -6.69 5.98 -4.17
CA ILE A 68 -5.24 5.89 -4.29
C ILE A 68 -4.83 5.59 -5.72
N GLU A 69 -3.90 6.40 -6.24
CA GLU A 69 -3.32 6.21 -7.57
C GLU A 69 -1.90 5.64 -7.46
N PRO A 70 -1.40 4.92 -8.48
CA PRO A 70 0.00 4.50 -8.54
C PRO A 70 0.97 5.67 -8.39
N ASP A 71 0.60 6.87 -8.84
CA ASP A 71 1.41 8.08 -8.73
C ASP A 71 1.63 8.52 -7.27
N HIS A 72 0.71 8.20 -6.35
CA HIS A 72 0.93 8.40 -4.91
C HIS A 72 2.11 7.58 -4.39
N VAL A 73 2.38 6.40 -4.97
CA VAL A 73 3.55 5.56 -4.62
C VAL A 73 4.84 6.20 -5.16
N LEU A 74 4.78 6.84 -6.33
CA LEU A 74 5.93 7.55 -6.89
C LEU A 74 6.36 8.73 -6.00
N GLY A 75 5.40 9.35 -5.29
CA GLY A 75 5.67 10.36 -4.28
C GLY A 75 6.60 9.89 -3.16
N LEU A 76 6.71 8.59 -2.88
CA LEU A 76 7.63 8.07 -1.86
C LEU A 76 9.10 8.32 -2.21
N ILE A 77 9.44 8.44 -3.50
CA ILE A 77 10.83 8.59 -3.97
C ILE A 77 11.10 9.94 -4.64
N GLU A 78 10.10 10.83 -4.71
CA GLU A 78 10.24 12.16 -5.33
C GLU A 78 11.35 13.02 -4.68
N HIS A 79 11.71 12.71 -3.44
CA HIS A 79 12.72 13.43 -2.66
C HIS A 79 14.17 12.96 -2.95
N VAL A 80 14.37 11.94 -3.78
CA VAL A 80 15.70 11.43 -4.14
C VAL A 80 16.03 11.86 -5.57
N GLU A 81 16.82 12.94 -5.71
CA GLU A 81 17.07 13.61 -7.00
C GLU A 81 17.71 12.70 -8.07
N GLU A 82 18.48 11.68 -7.64
CA GLU A 82 19.18 10.74 -8.50
C GLU A 82 18.34 9.54 -8.95
N ILE A 83 17.06 9.46 -8.55
CA ILE A 83 16.15 8.37 -8.93
C ILE A 83 15.02 8.92 -9.79
N GLU A 84 14.86 8.33 -10.98
CA GLU A 84 13.72 8.58 -11.86
C GLU A 84 12.70 7.44 -11.73
N PRO A 85 11.47 7.69 -11.23
CA PRO A 85 10.42 6.68 -11.20
C PRO A 85 10.03 6.23 -12.62
N ARG A 86 9.80 4.93 -12.81
CA ARG A 86 9.46 4.36 -14.13
C ARG A 86 8.11 3.69 -14.20
N GLU A 87 7.74 2.94 -13.17
CA GLU A 87 6.48 2.19 -13.12
C GLU A 87 6.05 2.04 -11.67
N ALA A 88 4.75 2.15 -11.43
CA ALA A 88 4.12 1.81 -10.17
C ALA A 88 2.91 0.92 -10.45
N VAL A 89 2.77 -0.13 -9.65
CA VAL A 89 1.60 -1.01 -9.62
C VAL A 89 1.12 -1.05 -8.19
N LEU A 90 -0.18 -0.87 -8.00
CA LEU A 90 -0.82 -0.80 -6.69
C LEU A 90 -2.02 -1.75 -6.67
N GLY A 91 -2.10 -2.56 -5.62
CA GLY A 91 -3.24 -3.42 -5.33
C GLY A 91 -3.75 -3.12 -3.93
N VAL A 92 -5.07 -3.18 -3.75
CA VAL A 92 -5.72 -3.01 -2.45
C VAL A 92 -6.51 -4.27 -2.15
N GLU A 93 -6.24 -4.86 -1.00
CA GLU A 93 -6.91 -6.07 -0.52
C GLU A 93 -7.26 -5.88 0.96
N PRO A 94 -8.37 -6.47 1.44
CA PRO A 94 -8.69 -6.47 2.86
C PRO A 94 -7.61 -7.22 3.66
N SER A 95 -7.34 -6.76 4.88
CA SER A 95 -6.39 -7.36 5.80
C SER A 95 -7.04 -7.56 7.16
N ASP A 96 -6.65 -8.62 7.87
CA ASP A 96 -7.06 -8.88 9.25
C ASP A 96 -6.35 -7.96 10.28
N GLY A 97 -5.47 -7.07 9.80
CA GLY A 97 -4.68 -6.17 10.65
C GLY A 97 -3.22 -6.63 10.78
N PRO A 98 -2.40 -5.87 11.53
CA PRO A 98 -1.07 -6.36 11.91
C PRO A 98 -1.23 -7.62 12.77
N SER A 99 -0.43 -8.65 12.49
CA SER A 99 -0.37 -9.81 13.37
C SER A 99 0.19 -9.38 14.73
N ASP A 100 -0.56 -9.60 15.82
CA ASP A 100 -0.08 -9.45 17.21
C ASP A 100 1.03 -10.47 17.58
N GLU A 101 1.62 -11.18 16.61
CA GLU A 101 2.63 -12.22 16.83
C GLU A 101 4.03 -11.67 17.14
N ASP A 102 4.24 -10.36 17.02
CA ASP A 102 5.53 -9.70 17.34
C ASP A 102 5.65 -9.23 18.81
N GLU A 103 4.63 -9.44 19.66
CA GLU A 103 4.66 -9.00 21.07
C GLU A 103 5.12 -10.09 22.06
N ASP A 104 5.28 -11.35 21.62
CA ASP A 104 5.58 -12.50 22.49
C ASP A 104 7.00 -13.09 22.32
N GLU A 105 7.95 -12.37 21.71
CA GLU A 105 9.37 -12.69 21.84
C GLU A 105 9.95 -12.04 23.11
N GLU A 106 9.44 -12.45 24.28
CA GLU A 106 10.21 -12.37 25.52
C GLU A 106 11.47 -13.23 25.32
N HIS A 107 12.54 -12.56 24.86
CA HIS A 107 13.91 -13.05 24.79
C HIS A 107 14.35 -13.49 26.20
N ASP A 108 14.02 -14.72 26.57
CA ASP A 108 14.57 -15.43 27.72
C ASP A 108 16.04 -15.76 27.41
N HIS A 109 16.88 -14.72 27.41
CA HIS A 109 18.32 -14.84 27.51
C HIS A 109 18.65 -15.23 28.95
N ASP A 110 18.34 -16.47 29.33
CA ASP A 110 18.91 -17.05 30.53
C ASP A 110 20.41 -17.29 30.28
N HIS A 111 21.15 -16.39 30.90
CA HIS A 111 22.58 -16.21 30.79
C HIS A 111 23.20 -16.78 32.05
N ASP A 112 23.33 -18.11 32.17
CA ASP A 112 24.10 -18.72 33.25
C ASP A 112 25.05 -19.83 32.76
N ALA A 113 26.03 -19.41 31.97
CA ALA A 113 27.34 -20.03 31.96
C ALA A 113 28.18 -19.48 33.13
N VAL A 114 27.98 -20.00 34.35
CA VAL A 114 28.94 -19.87 35.45
C VAL A 114 29.25 -21.24 36.04
N GLY A 115 30.47 -21.70 35.79
CA GLY A 115 30.96 -22.98 36.31
C GLY A 115 31.15 -22.98 37.83
N HIS A 116 31.00 -24.16 38.44
CA HIS A 116 31.67 -24.47 39.69
C HIS A 116 32.14 -25.93 39.73
N LYS A 117 33.44 -26.08 39.99
CA LYS A 117 34.15 -27.33 40.32
C LYS A 117 33.44 -28.11 41.44
N HIS A 118 33.55 -29.44 41.43
CA HIS A 118 34.38 -30.19 42.38
C HIS A 118 34.51 -31.67 41.99
#